data_AF-A0A966UUK0-F1
#
_entry.id   AF-A0A966UUK0-F1
#
_cell.length_a   1.000
_cell.length_b   1.000
_cell.length_c   1.000
_cell.angle_alpha   90.00
_cell.angle_beta   90.00
_cell.angle_gamma   90.00
#
_symmetry.space_group_name_H-M   'P 1'
#
loop_
_entity.id
_entity.type
_entity.pdbx_description
1 polymer ?
#
loop_
_entity_poly.entity_id
_entity_poly.type
_entity_poly.pdbx_seq_one_letter_code
_entity_poly.pdbx_strand_id
1 'polypeptide(L)'
;MFPKTSCTFILCLGLFAQGFATEWDPLMDPPLGLALPLEVKNGRVVLSQDLLLTPDKILPAGTVLRTIFRPVTLADGEEKRTKRGVDEEAFSRVQPKVTTKDLMTETERKVMDRAYETVWTNPIEFRRIVELSLPENLRFVLEPAPGVTPPPVEIPDFPEGLCIVGHPSPQILSVLKESRGAKAGLRGGDTFLEIAGQPAGENLAEFSSRFKAARESAAKKRSDLRIKVHRSTGETESLLIHIPPTWNSGFEE
;
A
#
# COMPACT_ATOMS: atom_id res chain seq x y z
N MET A 1 -50.07 40.77 40.70
CA MET A 1 -49.88 39.86 41.86
C MET A 1 -49.40 38.52 41.33
N PHE A 2 -48.18 38.10 41.72
CA PHE A 2 -47.67 36.72 41.56
C PHE A 2 -48.26 35.82 42.66
N PRO A 3 -48.20 34.48 42.52
CA PRO A 3 -47.06 33.70 43.03
C PRO A 3 -46.48 32.77 41.95
N LYS A 4 -45.16 32.67 41.74
CA LYS A 4 -44.13 31.97 42.52
C LYS A 4 -44.37 30.47 42.67
N THR A 5 -43.74 29.69 41.79
CA THR A 5 -43.16 28.38 42.13
C THR A 5 -41.75 28.31 41.55
N SER A 6 -40.78 28.35 42.47
CA SER A 6 -39.39 27.94 42.26
C SER A 6 -39.32 26.41 42.16
N CYS A 7 -38.47 25.90 41.28
CA CYS A 7 -37.71 24.69 41.58
C CYS A 7 -36.34 24.77 40.90
N THR A 8 -35.38 24.22 41.60
CA THR A 8 -33.97 24.60 41.66
C THR A 8 -33.13 23.49 41.05
N PHE A 9 -32.08 23.87 40.31
CA PHE A 9 -30.83 23.15 40.01
C PHE A 9 -30.85 21.62 39.84
N ILE A 10 -30.44 21.13 38.67
CA ILE A 10 -29.28 20.22 38.58
C ILE A 10 -28.41 20.64 37.39
N LEU A 11 -27.21 21.09 37.75
CA LEU A 11 -26.02 21.30 36.95
C LEU A 11 -25.45 19.91 36.59
N CYS A 12 -25.61 19.46 35.34
CA CYS A 12 -24.85 18.31 34.83
C CYS A 12 -23.73 18.82 33.92
N LEU A 13 -22.63 19.21 34.57
CA LEU A 13 -21.29 19.06 34.01
C LEU A 13 -21.03 17.57 33.76
N GLY A 14 -21.12 17.15 32.51
CA GLY A 14 -20.47 15.94 31.99
C GLY A 14 -19.76 16.35 30.70
N LEU A 15 -18.49 16.77 30.73
CA LEU A 15 -17.36 15.84 30.61
C LEU A 15 -17.64 14.72 29.59
N PHE A 16 -17.92 15.09 28.34
CA PHE A 16 -17.51 14.24 27.23
C PHE A 16 -16.06 14.59 26.89
N ALA A 17 -15.22 13.76 27.50
CA ALA A 17 -13.87 13.39 27.15
C ALA A 17 -13.29 14.08 25.91
N GLN A 18 -12.14 14.71 26.15
CA GLN A 18 -11.04 14.70 25.19
C GLN A 18 -10.90 13.30 24.59
N GLY A 19 -11.10 13.24 23.29
CA GLY A 19 -10.84 12.10 22.45
C GLY A 19 -10.59 12.61 21.05
N PHE A 20 -9.64 13.54 20.87
CA PHE A 20 -8.91 13.59 19.62
C PHE A 20 -8.06 12.32 19.55
N ALA A 21 -8.71 11.16 19.38
CA ALA A 21 -8.16 10.17 18.52
C ALA A 21 -8.16 10.87 17.16
N THR A 22 -6.99 11.33 16.72
CA THR A 22 -6.73 11.46 15.29
C THR A 22 -7.08 10.10 14.72
N GLU A 23 -8.31 9.99 14.23
CA GLU A 23 -8.89 8.76 13.69
C GLU A 23 -7.91 8.29 12.64
N TRP A 24 -7.25 7.17 12.95
CA TRP A 24 -6.32 6.52 12.05
C TRP A 24 -7.17 6.12 10.84
N ASP A 25 -7.10 6.92 9.79
CA ASP A 25 -7.81 6.61 8.56
C ASP A 25 -6.97 5.56 7.81
N PRO A 26 -7.40 4.30 7.74
CA PRO A 26 -6.70 3.33 6.92
C PRO A 26 -6.69 3.87 5.50
N LEU A 27 -5.50 4.11 4.96
CA LEU A 27 -5.32 4.53 3.58
C LEU A 27 -5.91 3.49 2.60
N MET A 28 -6.16 2.26 3.05
CA MET A 28 -6.71 1.16 2.28
C MET A 28 -8.08 0.72 2.86
N ASP A 29 -9.08 0.46 2.02
CA ASP A 29 -10.42 -0.01 2.44
C ASP A 29 -10.80 -1.34 1.76
N PRO A 30 -11.04 -2.43 2.53
CA PRO A 30 -10.82 -2.57 3.98
C PRO A 30 -9.34 -2.45 4.36
N PRO A 31 -8.98 -2.24 5.65
CA PRO A 31 -7.59 -2.14 6.09
C PRO A 31 -6.70 -3.29 5.59
N LEU A 32 -5.51 -2.98 5.10
CA LEU A 32 -4.66 -3.94 4.38
C LEU A 32 -4.21 -5.11 5.25
N GLY A 33 -3.82 -4.86 6.51
CA GLY A 33 -3.49 -5.91 7.46
C GLY A 33 -4.69 -6.83 7.76
N LEU A 34 -5.92 -6.33 7.73
CA LEU A 34 -7.11 -7.19 7.82
C LEU A 34 -7.38 -7.97 6.52
N ALA A 35 -7.09 -7.38 5.37
CA ALA A 35 -7.39 -7.96 4.07
C ALA A 35 -6.37 -9.01 3.61
N LEU A 36 -5.09 -8.90 4.02
CA LEU A 36 -4.02 -9.76 3.51
C LEU A 36 -4.32 -11.26 3.68
N PRO A 37 -4.08 -12.08 2.63
CA PRO A 37 -4.41 -13.49 2.63
C PRO A 37 -3.28 -14.25 3.33
N LEU A 38 -3.31 -14.28 4.66
CA LEU A 38 -2.25 -14.87 5.47
C LEU A 38 -2.69 -16.18 6.11
N GLU A 39 -1.81 -17.18 6.08
CA GLU A 39 -1.93 -18.43 6.81
C GLU A 39 -0.62 -18.78 7.52
N VAL A 40 -0.65 -19.78 8.41
CA VAL A 40 0.55 -20.31 9.06
C VAL A 40 0.86 -21.69 8.48
N LYS A 41 2.04 -21.83 7.87
CA LYS A 41 2.57 -23.12 7.40
C LYS A 41 3.95 -23.35 8.01
N ASN A 42 4.15 -24.52 8.63
CA ASN A 42 5.41 -24.88 9.30
C ASN A 42 5.89 -23.83 10.32
N GLY A 43 4.96 -23.23 11.06
CA GLY A 43 5.24 -22.19 12.05
C GLY A 43 5.68 -20.85 11.44
N ARG A 44 5.45 -20.62 10.15
CA ARG A 44 5.79 -19.36 9.46
C ARG A 44 4.54 -18.74 8.85
N VAL A 45 4.46 -17.40 8.89
CA VAL A 45 3.43 -16.64 8.17
C VAL A 45 3.74 -16.66 6.68
N VAL A 46 2.77 -17.13 5.89
CA VAL A 46 2.86 -17.22 4.43
C VAL A 46 1.62 -16.63 3.77
N LEU A 47 1.76 -16.22 2.50
CA LEU A 47 0.62 -15.89 1.65
C LEU A 47 -0.18 -17.15 1.33
N SER A 48 -1.50 -17.14 1.53
CA SER A 48 -2.39 -18.24 1.14
C SER A 48 -2.87 -18.16 -0.30
N GLN A 49 -2.68 -17.00 -0.96
CA GLN A 49 -3.07 -16.74 -2.34
C GLN A 49 -1.97 -15.97 -3.08
N ASP A 50 -1.99 -16.03 -4.41
CA ASP A 50 -1.14 -15.18 -5.23
C ASP A 50 -1.52 -13.71 -5.02
N LEU A 51 -0.53 -12.83 -4.86
CA LEU A 51 -0.72 -11.40 -4.62
C LEU A 51 -0.02 -10.57 -5.70
N LEU A 52 -0.74 -9.68 -6.36
CA LEU A 52 -0.19 -8.72 -7.31
C LEU A 52 0.36 -7.54 -6.52
N LEU A 53 1.66 -7.57 -6.25
CA LEU A 53 2.33 -6.63 -5.37
C LEU A 53 2.69 -5.33 -6.10
N THR A 54 3.14 -5.46 -7.34
CA THR A 54 3.42 -4.35 -8.26
C THR A 54 2.86 -4.69 -9.64
N PRO A 55 2.77 -3.74 -10.60
CA PRO A 55 2.23 -4.03 -11.93
C PRO A 55 2.93 -5.20 -12.66
N ASP A 56 4.20 -5.46 -12.31
CA ASP A 56 5.05 -6.46 -12.95
C ASP A 56 5.45 -7.61 -12.01
N LYS A 57 4.91 -7.66 -10.78
CA LYS A 57 5.34 -8.63 -9.77
C LYS A 57 4.18 -9.28 -9.04
N ILE A 58 4.11 -10.60 -9.21
CA ILE A 58 3.23 -11.48 -8.43
C ILE A 58 4.06 -12.20 -7.39
N LEU A 59 3.63 -12.13 -6.13
CA LEU A 59 4.10 -13.02 -5.08
C LEU A 59 3.22 -14.28 -5.10
N PRO A 60 3.79 -15.48 -5.33
CA PRO A 60 3.00 -16.69 -5.34
C PRO A 60 2.48 -17.06 -3.95
N ALA A 61 1.38 -17.81 -3.91
CA ALA A 61 0.93 -18.51 -2.71
C ALA A 61 2.08 -19.37 -2.12
N GLY A 62 2.19 -19.39 -0.80
CA GLY A 62 3.28 -20.03 -0.06
C GLY A 62 4.50 -19.13 0.17
N THR A 63 4.55 -17.92 -0.40
CA THR A 63 5.63 -16.96 -0.11
C THR A 63 5.65 -16.63 1.38
N VAL A 64 6.80 -16.84 2.02
CA VAL A 64 7.02 -16.55 3.44
C VAL A 64 7.31 -15.05 3.62
N LEU A 65 6.52 -14.40 4.48
CA LEU A 65 6.69 -13.00 4.84
C LEU A 65 7.49 -12.90 6.14
N ARG A 66 8.76 -12.51 6.04
CA ARG A 66 9.67 -12.44 7.19
C ARG A 66 9.37 -11.27 8.10
N THR A 67 9.28 -10.07 7.54
CA THR A 67 8.96 -8.89 8.33
C THR A 67 8.45 -7.74 7.47
N ILE A 68 8.05 -6.66 8.15
CA ILE A 68 7.76 -5.37 7.55
C ILE A 68 8.79 -4.38 8.09
N PHE A 69 9.59 -3.81 7.19
CA PHE A 69 10.61 -2.84 7.55
C PHE A 69 10.11 -1.42 7.27
N ARG A 70 10.29 -0.51 8.23
CA ARG A 70 10.16 0.93 8.00
C ARG A 70 11.58 1.51 7.88
N PRO A 71 11.98 2.10 6.74
CA PRO A 71 13.21 2.87 6.72
C PRO A 71 13.08 4.02 7.71
N VAL A 72 14.07 4.19 8.58
CA VAL A 72 14.18 5.39 9.41
C VAL A 72 14.50 6.53 8.45
N THR A 73 13.51 7.35 8.12
CA THR A 73 13.77 8.59 7.39
C THR A 73 14.57 9.52 8.31
N LEU A 74 15.78 9.89 7.89
CA LEU A 74 16.70 10.84 8.54
C LEU A 74 16.13 12.27 8.70
N ALA A 75 14.82 12.47 8.61
CA ALA A 75 14.20 13.79 8.50
C ALA A 75 13.81 14.46 9.84
N ASP A 76 14.10 13.84 10.99
CA ASP A 76 13.79 14.44 12.31
C ASP A 76 15.04 14.96 13.08
N GLY A 77 16.22 14.97 12.45
CA GLY A 77 17.48 15.29 13.13
C GLY A 77 18.23 16.57 12.72
N GLU A 78 18.09 17.05 11.48
CA GLU A 78 19.07 18.00 10.91
C GLU A 78 18.53 19.37 10.43
N GLU A 79 17.30 19.77 10.76
CA GLU A 79 16.84 21.14 10.41
C GLU A 79 17.18 22.24 11.44
N LYS A 80 17.88 21.92 12.54
CA LYS A 80 18.19 22.91 13.60
C LYS A 80 19.65 23.35 13.73
N ARG A 81 20.53 23.01 12.78
CA ARG A 81 21.91 23.52 12.81
C ARG A 81 22.41 23.92 11.43
N THR A 82 21.96 25.09 10.95
CA THR A 82 22.80 26.15 10.36
C THR A 82 21.94 27.29 9.80
N LYS A 83 21.39 28.13 10.69
CA LYS A 83 21.15 29.54 10.36
C LYS A 83 22.31 30.35 10.93
N ARG A 84 23.39 30.50 10.15
CA ARG A 84 24.33 31.64 10.17
C ARG A 84 25.42 31.41 9.13
N GLY A 85 25.56 32.36 8.21
CA GLY A 85 26.70 32.46 7.30
C GLY A 85 26.32 32.26 5.84
N VAL A 86 25.91 33.35 5.19
CA VAL A 86 26.08 33.54 3.75
C VAL A 86 27.57 33.71 3.51
N ASP A 87 28.16 32.97 2.58
CA ASP A 87 29.00 33.54 1.52
C ASP A 87 29.28 32.52 0.40
N GLU A 88 28.78 32.91 -0.77
CA GLU A 88 29.28 32.77 -2.14
C GLU A 88 30.48 31.84 -2.43
N GLU A 89 30.26 30.53 -2.55
CA GLU A 89 31.03 29.68 -3.50
C GLU A 89 30.11 28.59 -4.08
N ALA A 90 29.05 29.02 -4.78
CA ALA A 90 28.39 28.16 -5.75
C ALA A 90 29.27 28.05 -7.00
N PHE A 91 29.24 26.89 -7.64
CA PHE A 91 29.96 26.52 -8.87
C PHE A 91 31.37 25.93 -8.70
N SER A 92 31.45 24.72 -8.13
CA SER A 92 32.42 23.75 -8.65
C SER A 92 31.83 22.35 -8.72
N ARG A 93 32.14 21.69 -9.83
CA ARG A 93 31.58 20.43 -10.33
C ARG A 93 32.04 19.24 -9.48
N VAL A 94 31.24 18.18 -9.57
CA VAL A 94 31.40 16.80 -9.02
C VAL A 94 30.54 16.58 -7.77
N GLN A 95 29.30 16.15 -7.99
CA GLN A 95 28.52 15.45 -6.96
C GLN A 95 29.31 14.20 -6.56
N PRO A 96 29.76 14.06 -5.31
CA PRO A 96 30.26 12.79 -4.85
C PRO A 96 29.09 11.80 -4.90
N LYS A 97 29.26 10.69 -5.62
CA LYS A 97 28.39 9.52 -5.47
C LYS A 97 28.57 9.01 -4.04
N VAL A 98 27.80 9.58 -3.11
CA VAL A 98 27.68 9.06 -1.75
C VAL A 98 27.02 7.70 -1.89
N THR A 99 27.83 6.66 -1.78
CA THR A 99 27.31 5.31 -1.65
C THR A 99 26.57 5.26 -0.32
N THR A 100 25.28 4.92 -0.38
CA THR A 100 24.29 4.89 0.72
C THR A 100 24.65 3.98 1.90
N LYS A 101 25.86 3.42 1.95
CA LYS A 101 26.35 2.58 3.06
C LYS A 101 26.84 3.37 4.28
N ASP A 102 27.23 4.64 4.11
CA ASP A 102 27.87 5.43 5.17
C ASP A 102 26.93 6.41 5.92
N LEU A 103 25.63 6.39 5.63
CA LEU A 103 24.64 7.26 6.29
C LEU A 103 23.77 6.54 7.34
N MET A 104 23.93 5.23 7.53
CA MET A 104 23.20 4.51 8.57
C MET A 104 24.02 4.46 9.87
N THR A 105 23.43 4.98 10.94
CA THR A 105 23.93 4.82 12.31
C THR A 105 24.00 3.33 12.68
N GLU A 106 24.89 2.97 13.61
CA GLU A 106 25.05 1.57 14.06
C GLU A 106 23.73 0.98 14.59
N THR A 107 22.89 1.81 15.19
CA THR A 107 21.56 1.45 15.67
C THR A 107 20.62 1.08 14.52
N GLU A 108 20.64 1.83 13.41
CA GLU A 108 19.81 1.55 12.23
C GLU A 108 20.23 0.25 11.54
N ARG A 109 21.55 -0.01 11.47
CA ARG A 109 22.06 -1.30 10.97
C ARG A 109 21.56 -2.46 11.83
N LYS A 110 21.63 -2.35 13.17
CA LYS A 110 21.10 -3.38 14.08
C LYS A 110 19.59 -3.57 13.94
N VAL A 111 18.82 -2.51 13.72
CA VAL A 111 17.37 -2.60 13.48
C VAL A 111 17.07 -3.28 12.15
N MET A 112 17.83 -2.97 11.10
CA MET A 112 17.71 -3.60 9.79
C MET A 112 18.11 -5.09 9.82
N ASP A 113 19.22 -5.43 10.50
CA ASP A 113 19.67 -6.82 10.66
C ASP A 113 18.63 -7.63 11.44
N ARG A 114 18.09 -7.07 12.54
CA ARG A 114 17.00 -7.70 13.30
C ARG A 114 15.74 -7.88 12.45
N ALA A 115 15.41 -6.89 11.60
CA ALA A 115 14.30 -7.00 10.68
C ALA A 115 14.51 -8.16 9.70
N TYR A 116 15.70 -8.31 9.12
CA TYR A 116 16.04 -9.41 8.23
C TYR A 116 16.01 -10.80 8.87
N GLU A 117 16.30 -10.89 10.17
CA GLU A 117 16.28 -12.14 10.94
C GLU A 117 14.89 -12.51 11.49
N THR A 118 13.98 -11.54 11.62
CA THR A 118 12.66 -11.79 12.18
C THR A 118 11.84 -12.67 11.23
N VAL A 119 11.27 -13.75 11.76
CA VAL A 119 10.30 -14.61 11.07
C VAL A 119 9.05 -14.67 11.93
N TRP A 120 7.91 -14.23 11.39
CA TRP A 120 6.66 -14.25 12.13
C TRP A 120 6.07 -15.66 12.20
N THR A 121 5.64 -16.03 13.40
CA THR A 121 4.93 -17.29 13.69
C THR A 121 3.43 -17.07 13.91
N ASN A 122 3.03 -15.81 14.16
CA ASN A 122 1.66 -15.41 14.46
C ASN A 122 1.14 -14.41 13.41
N PRO A 123 0.10 -14.75 12.63
CA PRO A 123 -0.44 -13.87 11.59
C PRO A 123 -1.13 -12.66 12.20
N ILE A 124 -1.71 -12.73 13.40
CA ILE A 124 -2.40 -11.60 14.03
C ILE A 124 -1.40 -10.47 14.33
N GLU A 125 -0.22 -10.83 14.85
CA GLU A 125 0.84 -9.86 15.12
C GLU A 125 1.39 -9.26 13.82
N PHE A 126 1.60 -10.09 12.79
CA PHE A 126 1.98 -9.60 11.46
C PHE A 126 0.99 -8.56 10.94
N ARG A 127 -0.31 -8.87 10.99
CA ARG A 127 -1.38 -7.96 10.56
C ARG A 127 -1.36 -6.65 11.33
N ARG A 128 -1.16 -6.69 12.65
CA ARG A 128 -1.03 -5.47 13.47
C ARG A 128 0.14 -4.60 13.01
N ILE A 129 1.28 -5.19 12.66
CA ILE A 129 2.44 -4.43 12.16
C ILE A 129 2.19 -3.82 10.77
N VAL A 130 1.44 -4.52 9.90
CA VAL A 130 1.00 -3.96 8.61
C VAL A 130 0.22 -2.67 8.85
N GLU A 131 -0.78 -2.69 9.75
CA GLU A 131 -1.62 -1.52 10.01
C GLU A 131 -0.86 -0.37 10.69
N LEU A 132 0.14 -0.68 11.51
CA LEU A 132 0.99 0.35 12.12
C LEU A 132 1.99 0.98 11.14
N SER A 133 2.07 0.49 9.91
CA SER A 133 2.99 0.97 8.88
C SER A 133 2.24 1.87 7.89
N LEU A 134 2.75 3.10 7.68
CA LEU A 134 2.24 3.95 6.60
C LEU A 134 2.54 3.28 5.24
N PRO A 135 1.64 3.31 4.24
CA PRO A 135 1.84 2.67 2.95
C PRO A 135 3.14 3.07 2.24
N GLU A 136 3.52 4.35 2.31
CA GLU A 136 4.79 4.87 1.77
C GLU A 136 6.04 4.21 2.39
N ASN A 137 5.90 3.72 3.62
CA ASN A 137 6.96 3.08 4.41
C ASN A 137 6.78 1.56 4.50
N LEU A 138 5.77 0.99 3.84
CA LEU A 138 5.54 -0.45 3.84
C LEU A 138 6.62 -1.12 2.97
N ARG A 139 7.38 -2.04 3.57
CA ARG A 139 8.38 -2.86 2.88
C ARG A 139 8.21 -4.31 3.30
N PHE A 140 7.95 -5.22 2.37
CA PHE A 140 7.88 -6.64 2.68
C PHE A 140 9.26 -7.27 2.56
N VAL A 141 9.77 -7.80 3.65
CA VAL A 141 10.97 -8.66 3.62
C VAL A 141 10.51 -10.08 3.36
N LEU A 142 11.02 -10.67 2.28
CA LEU A 142 10.69 -12.03 1.87
C LEU A 142 11.73 -13.03 2.36
N GLU A 143 11.34 -14.28 2.52
CA GLU A 143 12.33 -15.35 2.70
C GLU A 143 13.23 -15.44 1.47
N PRO A 144 14.57 -15.40 1.62
CA PRO A 144 15.49 -15.53 0.51
C PRO A 144 15.48 -16.96 -0.04
N ALA A 145 15.69 -17.09 -1.35
CA ALA A 145 16.10 -18.37 -1.93
C ALA A 145 17.48 -18.81 -1.37
N PRO A 146 17.81 -20.12 -1.38
CA PRO A 146 19.11 -20.59 -0.93
C PRO A 146 20.26 -19.84 -1.61
N GLY A 147 21.18 -19.26 -0.81
CA GLY A 147 22.33 -18.50 -1.31
C GLY A 147 22.07 -17.02 -1.61
N VAL A 148 20.84 -16.51 -1.41
CA VAL A 148 20.52 -15.08 -1.59
C VAL A 148 20.66 -14.33 -0.26
N THR A 149 21.61 -13.39 -0.21
CA THR A 149 21.81 -12.49 0.94
C THR A 149 22.16 -11.08 0.46
N PRO A 150 21.56 -10.01 1.03
CA PRO A 150 20.53 -10.03 2.09
C PRO A 150 19.17 -10.51 1.57
N PRO A 151 18.19 -10.79 2.47
CA PRO A 151 16.82 -11.12 2.07
C PRO A 151 16.21 -10.10 1.10
N PRO A 152 15.41 -10.52 0.10
CA PRO A 152 14.72 -9.61 -0.80
C PRO A 152 13.77 -8.69 -0.03
N VAL A 153 13.75 -7.42 -0.42
CA VAL A 153 12.85 -6.40 0.14
C VAL A 153 12.01 -5.82 -0.99
N GLU A 154 10.69 -5.93 -0.85
CA GLU A 154 9.74 -5.45 -1.84
C GLU A 154 8.98 -4.23 -1.35
N ILE A 155 8.74 -3.29 -2.27
CA ILE A 155 7.91 -2.10 -2.04
C ILE A 155 6.58 -2.34 -2.75
N PRO A 156 5.44 -2.36 -2.03
CA PRO A 156 4.14 -2.49 -2.66
C PRO A 156 3.83 -1.29 -3.55
N ASP A 157 3.38 -1.55 -4.76
CA ASP A 157 2.92 -0.54 -5.74
C ASP A 157 1.64 -1.06 -6.39
N PHE A 158 0.54 -0.98 -5.65
CA PHE A 158 -0.72 -1.56 -6.08
C PHE A 158 -1.24 -0.89 -7.35
N PRO A 159 -1.46 -1.62 -8.47
CA PRO A 159 -1.86 -1.02 -9.73
C PRO A 159 -3.21 -0.31 -9.59
N GLU A 160 -3.23 0.97 -9.96
CA GLU A 160 -4.40 1.86 -9.78
C GLU A 160 -4.92 1.93 -8.34
N GLY A 161 -4.08 1.60 -7.36
CA GLY A 161 -4.41 1.53 -5.93
C GLY A 161 -5.15 0.25 -5.53
N LEU A 162 -5.12 -0.80 -6.33
CA LEU A 162 -5.87 -2.04 -6.10
C LEU A 162 -4.94 -3.14 -5.57
N CYS A 163 -5.17 -3.59 -4.34
CA CYS A 163 -4.54 -4.80 -3.81
C CYS A 163 -5.31 -6.02 -4.34
N ILE A 164 -4.72 -6.76 -5.27
CA ILE A 164 -5.40 -7.82 -6.03
C ILE A 164 -4.77 -9.17 -5.71
N VAL A 165 -5.61 -10.18 -5.49
CA VAL A 165 -5.20 -11.57 -5.31
C VAL A 165 -5.82 -12.49 -6.33
N GLY A 166 -5.25 -13.69 -6.49
CA GLY A 166 -5.82 -14.74 -7.31
C GLY A 166 -6.13 -15.99 -6.49
N HIS A 167 -7.42 -16.31 -6.32
CA HIS A 167 -8.03 -17.66 -6.34
C HIS A 167 -9.52 -17.57 -5.93
N PRO A 168 -10.49 -18.20 -6.65
CA PRO A 168 -10.37 -18.90 -7.94
C PRO A 168 -10.27 -17.93 -9.13
N SER A 169 -10.58 -16.66 -8.93
CA SER A 169 -10.52 -15.59 -9.94
C SER A 169 -9.85 -14.35 -9.33
N PRO A 170 -9.34 -13.42 -10.16
CA PRO A 170 -8.76 -12.18 -9.68
C PRO A 170 -9.78 -11.37 -8.87
N GLN A 171 -9.44 -11.03 -7.64
CA GLN A 171 -10.31 -10.32 -6.70
C GLN A 171 -9.55 -9.16 -6.06
N ILE A 172 -10.26 -8.04 -5.83
CA ILE A 172 -9.77 -6.90 -5.08
C ILE A 172 -9.90 -7.23 -3.60
N LEU A 173 -8.79 -7.32 -2.88
CA LEU A 173 -8.81 -7.44 -1.43
C LEU A 173 -9.11 -6.10 -0.76
N SER A 174 -8.46 -5.06 -1.27
CA SER A 174 -8.49 -3.74 -0.66
C SER A 174 -8.11 -2.67 -1.66
N VAL A 175 -8.64 -1.46 -1.45
CA VAL A 175 -8.48 -0.33 -2.34
C VAL A 175 -7.87 0.86 -1.60
N LEU A 176 -6.81 1.43 -2.15
CA LEU A 176 -6.21 2.68 -1.68
C LEU A 176 -7.22 3.81 -1.86
N LYS A 177 -7.58 4.50 -0.78
CA LYS A 177 -8.41 5.70 -0.79
C LYS A 177 -7.80 6.75 -1.72
N GLU A 178 -8.66 7.51 -2.39
CA GLU A 178 -8.26 8.52 -3.38
C GLU A 178 -7.50 8.01 -4.62
N SER A 179 -7.23 6.70 -4.73
CA SER A 179 -6.65 6.10 -5.92
C SER A 179 -7.59 6.15 -7.13
N ARG A 180 -7.05 5.85 -8.32
CA ARG A 180 -7.87 5.79 -9.54
C ARG A 180 -8.91 4.69 -9.45
N GLY A 181 -8.58 3.55 -8.85
CA GLY A 181 -9.51 2.46 -8.60
C GLY A 181 -10.64 2.87 -7.66
N ALA A 182 -10.33 3.53 -6.54
CA ALA A 182 -11.34 4.07 -5.62
C ALA A 182 -12.27 5.07 -6.31
N LYS A 183 -11.69 6.02 -7.07
CA LYS A 183 -12.44 7.05 -7.81
C LYS A 183 -13.33 6.46 -8.91
N ALA A 184 -12.94 5.33 -9.47
CA ALA A 184 -13.75 4.55 -10.41
C ALA A 184 -14.87 3.75 -9.72
N GLY A 185 -14.93 3.71 -8.39
CA GLY A 185 -15.94 2.98 -7.62
C GLY A 185 -15.62 1.51 -7.35
N LEU A 186 -14.37 1.08 -7.54
CA LEU A 186 -13.92 -0.26 -7.15
C LEU A 186 -13.79 -0.37 -5.63
N ARG A 187 -14.07 -1.55 -5.09
CA ARG A 187 -14.15 -1.81 -3.64
C ARG A 187 -13.48 -3.14 -3.29
N GLY A 188 -13.05 -3.27 -2.04
CA GLY A 188 -12.66 -4.56 -1.49
C GLY A 188 -13.80 -5.58 -1.58
N GLY A 189 -13.47 -6.79 -2.00
CA GLY A 189 -14.40 -7.89 -2.27
C GLY A 189 -14.83 -8.03 -3.73
N ASP A 190 -14.64 -7.02 -4.58
CA ASP A 190 -15.01 -7.10 -6.00
C ASP A 190 -14.18 -8.15 -6.74
N THR A 191 -14.86 -8.96 -7.56
CA THR A 191 -14.21 -9.96 -8.42
C THR A 191 -14.19 -9.47 -9.86
N PHE A 192 -13.04 -9.51 -10.52
CA PHE A 192 -12.92 -9.10 -11.92
C PHE A 192 -13.57 -10.11 -12.87
N LEU A 193 -14.39 -9.61 -13.79
CA LEU A 193 -15.03 -10.41 -14.84
C LEU A 193 -14.44 -10.09 -16.22
N GLU A 194 -14.33 -8.79 -16.54
CA GLU A 194 -13.81 -8.33 -17.84
C GLU A 194 -12.88 -7.12 -17.70
N ILE A 195 -11.92 -7.03 -18.61
CA ILE A 195 -10.99 -5.92 -18.80
C ILE A 195 -11.05 -5.54 -20.28
N ALA A 196 -11.42 -4.28 -20.56
CA ALA A 196 -11.59 -3.77 -21.92
C ALA A 196 -12.50 -4.66 -22.81
N GLY A 197 -13.54 -5.26 -22.21
CA GLY A 197 -14.50 -6.14 -22.90
C GLY A 197 -13.99 -7.54 -23.22
N GLN A 198 -12.83 -7.93 -22.68
CA GLN A 198 -12.32 -9.31 -22.72
C GLN A 198 -12.38 -9.92 -21.33
N PRO A 199 -12.54 -11.25 -21.18
CA PRO A 199 -12.48 -11.89 -19.87
C PRO A 199 -11.23 -11.51 -19.09
N ALA A 200 -11.35 -11.34 -17.77
CA ALA A 200 -10.26 -10.89 -16.91
C ALA A 200 -9.09 -11.89 -16.80
N GLY A 201 -9.30 -13.15 -17.16
CA GLY A 201 -8.33 -14.24 -17.04
C GLY A 201 -8.71 -15.23 -15.94
N GLU A 202 -8.20 -16.45 -16.02
CA GLU A 202 -8.51 -17.53 -15.07
C GLU A 202 -7.63 -17.49 -13.80
N ASN A 203 -6.52 -16.75 -13.86
CA ASN A 203 -5.55 -16.63 -12.78
C ASN A 203 -4.93 -15.23 -12.76
N LEU A 204 -4.15 -14.94 -11.71
CA LEU A 204 -3.58 -13.62 -11.51
C LEU A 204 -2.51 -13.23 -12.55
N ALA A 205 -1.79 -14.21 -13.10
CA ALA A 205 -0.78 -13.96 -14.12
C ALA A 205 -1.41 -13.52 -15.45
N GLU A 206 -2.46 -14.23 -15.88
CA GLU A 206 -3.24 -13.82 -17.05
C GLU A 206 -3.91 -12.46 -16.84
N PHE A 207 -4.48 -12.23 -15.66
CA PHE A 207 -5.05 -10.95 -15.29
C PHE A 207 -4.03 -9.82 -15.39
N SER A 208 -2.87 -9.97 -14.76
CA SER A 208 -1.80 -8.97 -14.75
C SER A 208 -1.37 -8.62 -16.18
N SER A 209 -1.16 -9.62 -17.03
CA SER A 209 -0.80 -9.42 -18.44
C SER A 209 -1.89 -8.66 -19.21
N ARG A 210 -3.16 -9.08 -19.09
CA ARG A 210 -4.31 -8.43 -19.77
C ARG A 210 -4.54 -7.01 -19.25
N PHE A 211 -4.47 -6.81 -17.94
CA PHE A 211 -4.63 -5.50 -17.31
C PHE A 211 -3.55 -4.53 -17.78
N LYS A 212 -2.29 -4.96 -17.80
CA LYS A 212 -1.17 -4.15 -18.30
C LYS A 212 -1.37 -3.76 -19.77
N ALA A 213 -1.67 -4.73 -20.64
CA ALA A 213 -1.89 -4.46 -22.06
C ALA A 213 -3.09 -3.52 -22.31
N ALA A 214 -4.19 -3.71 -21.58
CA ALA A 214 -5.37 -2.87 -21.68
C ALA A 214 -5.11 -1.44 -21.18
N ARG A 215 -4.40 -1.30 -20.06
CA ARG A 215 -3.96 -0.01 -19.52
C ARG A 215 -3.05 0.74 -20.49
N GLU A 216 -2.06 0.07 -21.07
CA GLU A 216 -1.18 0.66 -22.08
C GLU A 216 -1.95 1.10 -23.33
N SER A 217 -2.89 0.29 -23.81
CA SER A 217 -3.77 0.69 -24.92
C SER A 217 -4.64 1.89 -24.57
N ALA A 218 -5.19 1.95 -23.35
CA ALA A 218 -6.02 3.05 -22.88
C ALA A 218 -5.21 4.36 -22.78
N ALA A 219 -3.99 4.28 -22.23
CA ALA A 219 -3.08 5.41 -22.16
C ALA A 219 -2.69 5.95 -23.55
N LYS A 220 -2.38 5.07 -24.51
CA LYS A 220 -2.07 5.45 -25.91
C LYS A 220 -3.26 6.12 -26.61
N LYS A 221 -4.47 5.60 -26.38
CA LYS A 221 -5.71 6.11 -26.98
C LYS A 221 -6.29 7.31 -26.23
N ARG A 222 -5.70 7.70 -25.09
CA ARG A 222 -6.23 8.73 -24.18
C ARG A 222 -7.68 8.45 -23.76
N SER A 223 -7.98 7.18 -23.52
CA SER A 223 -9.32 6.71 -23.16
C SER A 223 -9.32 6.09 -21.76
N ASP A 224 -10.49 6.03 -21.15
CA ASP A 224 -10.66 5.30 -19.89
C ASP A 224 -10.58 3.78 -20.10
N LEU A 225 -10.11 3.07 -19.08
CA LEU A 225 -10.09 1.61 -19.04
C LEU A 225 -11.42 1.10 -18.48
N ARG A 226 -12.18 0.39 -19.32
CA ARG A 226 -13.42 -0.28 -18.90
C ARG A 226 -13.10 -1.56 -18.13
N ILE A 227 -13.65 -1.68 -16.93
CA ILE A 227 -13.57 -2.86 -16.08
C ILE A 227 -14.99 -3.32 -15.75
N LYS A 228 -15.23 -4.63 -15.77
CA LYS A 228 -16.47 -5.22 -15.28
C LYS A 228 -16.18 -6.10 -14.08
N VAL A 229 -16.94 -5.90 -13.00
CA VAL A 229 -16.77 -6.63 -11.74
C VAL A 229 -18.07 -7.28 -11.29
N HIS A 230 -17.93 -8.36 -10.53
CA HIS A 230 -18.97 -8.93 -9.69
C HIS A 230 -18.77 -8.41 -8.26
N ARG A 231 -19.75 -7.68 -7.73
CA ARG A 231 -19.75 -7.13 -6.37
C ARG A 231 -19.93 -8.27 -5.36
N SER A 232 -19.44 -8.06 -4.14
CA SER A 232 -19.70 -8.97 -3.02
C SER A 232 -21.19 -9.11 -2.65
N THR A 233 -22.02 -8.15 -3.08
CA THR A 233 -23.49 -8.18 -2.96
C THR A 233 -24.18 -9.06 -4.01
N GLY A 234 -23.45 -9.57 -5.02
CA GLY A 234 -23.97 -10.37 -6.12
C GLY A 234 -24.30 -9.59 -7.39
N GLU A 235 -24.22 -8.26 -7.36
CA GLU A 235 -24.48 -7.40 -8.53
C GLU A 235 -23.29 -7.40 -9.50
N THR A 236 -23.57 -7.13 -10.78
CA THR A 236 -22.52 -6.96 -11.80
C THR A 236 -22.50 -5.52 -12.28
N GLU A 237 -21.33 -4.91 -12.32
CA GLU A 237 -21.19 -3.49 -12.66
C GLU A 237 -20.04 -3.26 -13.64
N SER A 238 -20.22 -2.27 -14.52
CA SER A 238 -19.18 -1.81 -15.45
C SER A 238 -18.70 -0.43 -15.03
N LEU A 239 -17.41 -0.31 -14.76
CA LEU A 239 -16.74 0.87 -14.24
C LEU A 239 -15.70 1.36 -15.22
N LEU A 240 -15.37 2.64 -15.14
CA LEU A 240 -14.36 3.30 -15.97
C LEU A 240 -13.24 3.84 -15.08
N ILE A 241 -12.03 3.31 -15.27
CA ILE A 241 -10.84 3.83 -14.61
C ILE A 241 -10.19 4.84 -15.56
N HIS A 242 -10.03 6.08 -15.09
CA HIS A 242 -9.30 7.09 -15.85
C HIS A 242 -7.81 6.75 -15.91
N ILE A 243 -7.27 6.57 -17.12
CA ILE A 243 -5.85 6.26 -17.34
C ILE A 243 -5.14 7.50 -17.91
N PRO A 244 -4.09 8.02 -17.24
CA PRO A 244 -3.37 9.16 -17.76
C PRO A 244 -2.64 8.79 -19.07
N PRO A 245 -2.53 9.73 -20.02
CA PRO A 245 -1.82 9.49 -21.25
C PRO A 245 -0.33 9.24 -20.97
N THR A 246 0.25 8.25 -21.65
CA THR A 246 1.71 8.09 -21.69
C THR A 246 2.27 9.14 -22.65
N TRP A 247 3.07 10.06 -22.15
CA TRP A 247 3.79 11.00 -23.00
C TRP A 247 4.91 10.24 -23.72
N ASN A 248 4.62 9.76 -24.93
CA ASN A 248 5.71 9.41 -25.83
C ASN A 248 6.40 10.74 -26.18
N SER A 249 7.64 10.93 -25.71
CA SER A 249 8.56 11.94 -26.22
C SER A 249 9.00 11.54 -27.64
N GLY A 250 8.04 11.43 -28.54
CA GLY A 250 8.22 11.27 -29.97
C GLY A 250 7.46 12.41 -30.62
N PHE A 251 8.14 13.55 -30.77
CA PHE A 251 7.82 14.45 -31.87
C PHE A 251 8.14 13.66 -33.14
N GLU A 252 7.12 13.08 -33.78
CA GLU A 252 7.18 12.78 -35.20
C GLU A 252 6.79 14.08 -35.92
N GLU A 253 7.81 14.83 -36.35
CA GLU A 253 7.74 15.71 -37.53
C GLU A 253 8.06 14.89 -38.78
#